data_AF-A0A6C0DHC8-F1
#
_entry.id   AF-A0A6C0DHC8-F1
#
_cell.length_a   1.000
_cell.length_b   1.000
_cell.length_c   1.000
_cell.angle_alpha   90.00
_cell.angle_beta   90.00
_cell.angle_gamma   90.00
#
_symmetry.space_group_name_H-M   'P 1'
#
loop_
_entity.id
_entity.type
_entity.pdbx_description
1 polymer ?
#
loop_
_entity_poly.entity_id
_entity_poly.type
_entity_poly.pdbx_seq_one_letter_code
_entity_poly.pdbx_strand_id
1 'polypeptide(L)'
;MKQLLFLLCVLIIVIMGTLLYKKLYTTNEGFEAKVKEGLSSCPLNMTSYYDNNDNPSCCDGKVEGNACISVIGSNRTCVRGMAKNGKPSCRDVLLDYYKDRSAEVCPNNASNYYEGPNGIKGCSAEPLAIDLKGPVAKGSGKPECLIYKTEEENQTKMDSCLNHKLLEDVDCRGVNCVKSMSIVPNSPVPLVLVQFTDQDGGRHSCYTDDTYASHKASLKTSATVSENPLQLCSMAYAKFLDRKEV
;
A
#
# COMPACT_ATOMS: atom_id res chain seq x y z
N MET A 1 40.86 40.12 37.42
CA MET A 1 39.67 39.66 38.19
C MET A 1 38.35 39.83 37.44
N LYS A 2 37.99 41.02 36.94
CA LYS A 2 36.69 41.24 36.25
C LYS A 2 36.45 40.34 35.03
N GLN A 3 37.47 40.14 34.19
CA GLN A 3 37.38 39.24 33.02
C GLN A 3 37.22 37.76 33.40
N LEU A 4 37.86 37.31 34.48
CA LEU A 4 37.76 35.93 34.96
C LEU A 4 36.35 35.63 35.51
N LEU A 5 35.75 36.60 36.20
CA LEU A 5 34.39 36.51 36.72
C LEU A 5 33.35 36.41 35.59
N PHE A 6 33.53 37.19 34.52
CA PHE A 6 32.64 37.17 33.35
C PHE A 6 32.64 35.82 32.63
N LEU A 7 33.84 35.25 32.40
CA LEU A 7 33.96 33.93 31.77
C LEU A 7 33.29 32.82 32.60
N LEU A 8 33.40 32.91 33.93
CA LEU A 8 32.79 31.94 34.84
C LEU A 8 31.25 32.02 34.82
N CYS A 9 30.67 33.23 34.74
CA CYS A 9 29.22 33.40 34.59
C CYS A 9 28.69 32.83 33.27
N VAL A 10 29.39 33.06 32.15
CA VAL A 10 28.99 32.52 30.84
C VAL A 10 29.02 30.99 30.85
N LEU A 11 30.05 30.39 31.45
CA LEU A 11 30.16 28.94 31.58
C LEU A 11 28.98 28.35 32.37
N ILE A 12 28.59 28.98 33.49
CA ILE A 12 27.45 28.53 34.29
C ILE A 12 26.14 28.58 33.51
N ILE A 13 25.91 29.64 32.73
CA ILE A 13 24.70 29.78 31.89
C ILE A 13 24.64 28.68 30.83
N VAL A 14 25.76 28.36 30.19
CA VAL A 14 25.84 27.28 29.19
C VAL A 14 25.59 25.91 29.82
N ILE A 15 26.16 25.65 31.01
CA ILE A 15 25.95 24.39 31.73
C ILE A 15 24.48 24.26 32.17
N MET A 16 23.89 25.32 32.76
CA MET A 16 22.47 25.29 33.12
C MET A 16 21.56 25.14 31.90
N GLY A 17 21.86 25.84 30.79
CA GLY A 17 21.13 25.72 29.53
C GLY A 17 21.16 24.31 28.96
N THR A 18 22.32 23.65 28.95
CA THR A 18 22.46 22.27 28.47
C THR A 18 21.79 21.25 29.39
N LEU A 19 21.82 21.46 30.71
CA LEU A 19 21.10 20.61 31.67
C LEU A 19 19.58 20.76 31.55
N LEU A 20 19.08 21.99 31.38
CA LEU A 20 17.66 22.25 31.13
C LEU A 20 17.21 21.72 29.76
N TYR A 21 18.04 21.88 28.72
CA TYR A 21 17.79 21.31 27.40
C TYR A 21 17.68 19.79 27.49
N LYS A 22 18.62 19.11 28.15
CA LYS A 22 18.50 17.67 28.42
C LYS A 22 17.23 17.37 29.19
N LYS A 23 16.90 18.08 30.27
CA LYS A 23 15.69 17.80 31.06
C LYS A 23 14.38 17.99 30.27
N LEU A 24 14.33 18.95 29.35
CA LEU A 24 13.14 19.23 28.53
C LEU A 24 13.00 18.30 27.31
N TYR A 25 14.12 17.91 26.69
CA TYR A 25 14.13 17.02 25.51
C TYR A 25 14.33 15.55 25.86
N THR A 26 14.68 15.24 27.11
CA THR A 26 14.40 13.92 27.70
C THR A 26 12.96 13.93 28.22
N THR A 27 12.01 14.32 27.37
CA THR A 27 10.70 13.69 27.44
C THR A 27 10.98 12.21 27.39
N ASN A 28 10.80 11.56 28.52
CA ASN A 28 10.69 10.12 28.61
C ASN A 28 9.89 9.66 27.39
N GLU A 29 10.45 8.75 26.60
CA GLU A 29 9.66 7.83 25.78
C GLU A 29 8.80 7.02 26.76
N GLY A 30 7.79 7.71 27.30
CA GLY A 30 6.84 7.20 28.25
C GLY A 30 6.02 6.20 27.48
N PHE A 31 6.18 4.95 27.87
CA PHE A 31 5.64 3.76 27.25
C PHE A 31 6.42 3.31 26.00
N GLU A 32 7.60 2.70 26.22
CA GLU A 32 7.70 1.27 25.87
C GLU A 32 6.57 0.55 26.63
N ALA A 33 5.32 0.76 26.20
CA ALA A 33 4.36 -0.31 26.31
C ALA A 33 5.11 -1.44 25.64
N LYS A 34 5.48 -2.48 26.39
CA LYS A 34 5.81 -3.78 25.82
C LYS A 34 4.68 -4.01 24.83
N VAL A 35 4.90 -3.66 23.57
CA VAL A 35 3.92 -3.83 22.51
C VAL A 35 3.68 -5.31 22.64
N LYS A 36 2.46 -5.70 23.02
CA LYS A 36 2.15 -7.12 23.10
C LYS A 36 2.36 -7.61 21.67
N GLU A 37 3.52 -8.19 21.43
CA GLU A 37 3.97 -8.67 20.13
C GLU A 37 3.08 -9.85 19.80
N GLY A 38 1.93 -9.54 19.21
CA GLY A 38 0.91 -10.53 18.97
C GLY A 38 -0.44 -9.90 18.70
N LEU A 39 -1.15 -10.44 17.72
CA LEU A 39 -2.54 -10.07 17.47
C LEU A 39 -3.39 -10.46 18.70
N SER A 40 -4.27 -9.55 19.12
CA SER A 40 -5.24 -9.81 20.18
C SER A 40 -6.31 -10.81 19.75
N SER A 41 -6.50 -11.01 18.44
CA SER A 41 -7.44 -11.93 17.82
C SER A 41 -6.78 -12.85 16.80
N CYS A 42 -7.44 -13.97 16.48
CA CYS A 42 -7.05 -14.75 15.33
C CYS A 42 -7.20 -13.91 14.04
N PRO A 43 -6.32 -14.12 13.05
CA PRO A 43 -6.53 -13.61 11.71
C PRO A 43 -7.89 -14.02 11.15
N LEU A 44 -8.37 -13.28 10.15
CA LEU A 44 -9.60 -13.62 9.43
C LEU A 44 -9.50 -15.05 8.88
N ASN A 45 -10.60 -15.79 8.97
CA ASN A 45 -10.74 -17.19 8.53
C ASN A 45 -10.02 -18.26 9.38
N MET A 46 -9.32 -17.88 10.45
CA MET A 46 -8.77 -18.85 11.40
C MET A 46 -9.70 -19.09 12.59
N THR A 47 -9.88 -20.36 12.96
CA THR A 47 -10.62 -20.77 14.15
C THR A 47 -9.71 -20.71 15.38
N SER A 48 -10.24 -20.33 16.55
CA SER A 48 -9.46 -20.32 17.80
C SER A 48 -9.66 -21.60 18.61
N TYR A 49 -8.59 -22.10 19.22
CA TYR A 49 -8.61 -23.24 20.15
C TYR A 49 -7.52 -23.09 21.22
N TYR A 50 -7.52 -23.95 22.24
CA TYR A 50 -6.43 -24.04 23.21
C TYR A 50 -5.57 -25.25 22.90
N ASP A 51 -4.25 -25.06 22.87
CA ASP A 51 -3.33 -26.17 22.63
C ASP A 51 -3.11 -27.04 23.89
N ASN A 52 -2.32 -28.11 23.76
CA ASN A 52 -2.02 -29.04 24.87
C ASN A 52 -1.33 -28.37 26.07
N ASN A 53 -0.84 -27.13 25.92
CA ASN A 53 -0.22 -26.35 26.98
C ASN A 53 -1.16 -25.23 27.48
N ASP A 54 -2.45 -25.34 27.19
CA ASP A 54 -3.49 -24.38 27.53
C ASP A 54 -3.23 -22.95 26.99
N ASN A 55 -2.47 -22.83 25.89
CA ASN A 55 -2.23 -21.53 25.26
C ASN A 55 -3.24 -21.30 24.13
N PRO A 56 -3.84 -20.10 24.04
CA PRO A 56 -4.77 -19.76 22.98
C PRO A 56 -4.04 -19.73 21.62
N SER A 57 -4.49 -20.59 20.72
CA SER A 57 -3.95 -20.79 19.37
C SER A 57 -5.01 -20.53 18.30
N CYS A 58 -4.57 -20.22 17.09
CA CYS A 58 -5.42 -20.10 15.91
C CYS A 58 -5.07 -21.18 14.89
N CYS A 59 -6.08 -21.69 14.19
CA CYS A 59 -6.03 -22.79 13.26
C CYS A 59 -6.63 -22.37 11.92
N ASP A 60 -5.88 -22.56 10.84
CA ASP A 60 -6.38 -22.42 9.47
C ASP A 60 -7.04 -23.73 9.01
N GLY A 61 -8.26 -23.98 9.50
CA GLY A 61 -8.98 -25.23 9.23
C GLY A 61 -10.03 -25.57 10.28
N LYS A 62 -10.42 -26.86 10.29
CA LYS A 62 -11.41 -27.40 11.23
C LYS A 62 -10.72 -27.82 12.52
N VAL A 63 -11.29 -27.49 13.66
CA VAL A 63 -10.80 -27.96 14.97
C VAL A 63 -11.55 -29.24 15.35
N GLU A 64 -10.81 -30.31 15.62
CA GLU A 64 -11.34 -31.56 16.18
C GLU A 64 -10.46 -32.03 17.34
N GLY A 65 -11.02 -32.18 18.54
CA GLY A 65 -10.30 -32.74 19.70
C GLY A 65 -9.02 -31.99 20.08
N ASN A 66 -9.03 -30.64 20.06
CA ASN A 66 -7.87 -29.76 20.27
C ASN A 66 -6.75 -29.89 19.22
N ALA A 67 -7.00 -30.60 18.12
CA ALA A 67 -6.12 -30.63 16.96
C ALA A 67 -6.69 -29.72 15.85
N CYS A 68 -5.78 -29.05 15.15
CA CYS A 68 -6.09 -28.34 13.93
C CYS A 68 -6.04 -29.34 12.76
N ILE A 69 -7.18 -29.60 12.12
CA ILE A 69 -7.25 -30.32 10.85
C ILE A 69 -7.08 -29.28 9.75
N SER A 70 -5.85 -29.21 9.24
CA SER A 70 -5.48 -28.42 8.08
C SER A 70 -6.38 -28.72 6.89
N VAL A 71 -6.82 -27.69 6.17
CA VAL A 71 -7.30 -27.88 4.80
C VAL A 71 -6.13 -28.41 3.97
N ILE A 72 -6.38 -29.33 3.03
CA ILE A 72 -5.33 -29.89 2.15
C ILE A 72 -4.54 -28.72 1.52
N GLY A 73 -3.25 -28.60 1.86
CA GLY A 73 -2.37 -27.53 1.37
C GLY A 73 -2.16 -26.33 2.31
N SER A 74 -2.82 -26.24 3.47
CA SER A 74 -2.55 -25.20 4.47
C SER A 74 -2.53 -25.76 5.89
N ASN A 75 -1.35 -25.82 6.53
CA ASN A 75 -1.18 -26.30 7.90
C ASN A 75 -0.67 -25.20 8.84
N ARG A 76 -1.30 -24.02 8.75
CA ARG A 76 -0.88 -22.84 9.51
C ARG A 76 -1.57 -22.86 10.88
N THR A 77 -0.78 -23.06 11.93
CA THR A 77 -1.19 -22.82 13.32
C THR A 77 -0.32 -21.74 13.92
N CYS A 78 -0.90 -20.92 14.80
CA CYS A 78 -0.17 -19.83 15.43
C CYS A 78 -0.69 -19.55 16.84
N VAL A 79 0.09 -18.82 17.65
CA VAL A 79 -0.29 -18.46 19.03
C VAL A 79 -0.75 -16.99 19.09
N ARG A 80 -1.82 -16.69 19.83
CA ARG A 80 -2.32 -15.31 20.08
C ARG A 80 -1.39 -14.62 21.09
N GLY A 81 -0.22 -14.19 20.63
CA GLY A 81 0.84 -13.61 21.45
C GLY A 81 2.21 -13.84 20.80
N MET A 82 3.26 -13.82 21.61
CA MET A 82 4.62 -14.09 21.14
C MET A 82 4.76 -15.55 20.69
N ALA A 83 5.66 -15.78 19.73
CA ALA A 83 6.04 -17.12 19.29
C ALA A 83 6.53 -17.95 20.49
N LYS A 84 6.07 -19.21 20.58
CA LYS A 84 6.34 -20.09 21.72
C LYS A 84 6.29 -21.55 21.31
N ASN A 85 7.15 -22.39 21.90
CA ASN A 85 7.19 -23.84 21.66
C ASN A 85 7.31 -24.21 20.16
N GLY A 86 8.11 -23.44 19.41
CA GLY A 86 8.29 -23.64 17.96
C GLY A 86 7.09 -23.22 17.09
N LYS A 87 6.01 -22.69 17.67
CA LYS A 87 4.89 -22.12 16.94
C LYS A 87 5.10 -20.61 16.73
N PRO A 88 4.92 -20.08 15.51
CA PRO A 88 5.02 -18.65 15.24
C PRO A 88 3.88 -17.86 15.92
N SER A 89 4.07 -16.56 16.08
CA SER A 89 2.96 -15.69 16.47
C SER A 89 1.94 -15.61 15.34
N CYS A 90 0.67 -15.36 15.68
CA CYS A 90 -0.33 -15.10 14.65
C CYS A 90 -0.04 -13.83 13.85
N ARG A 91 0.74 -12.90 14.41
CA ARG A 91 1.23 -11.73 13.69
C ARG A 91 2.19 -12.14 12.58
N ASP A 92 3.16 -13.00 12.87
CA ASP A 92 4.18 -13.43 11.91
C ASP A 92 3.55 -14.20 10.75
N VAL A 93 2.64 -15.13 11.05
CA VAL A 93 1.92 -15.89 10.02
C VAL A 93 1.09 -14.97 9.13
N LEU A 94 0.47 -13.94 9.70
CA LEU A 94 -0.33 -12.98 8.94
C LEU A 94 0.54 -12.08 8.08
N LEU A 95 1.69 -11.62 8.59
CA LEU A 95 2.64 -10.80 7.84
C LEU A 95 3.24 -11.56 6.65
N ASP A 96 3.55 -12.85 6.83
CA ASP A 96 4.03 -13.71 5.75
C ASP A 96 2.97 -13.87 4.64
N TYR A 97 1.72 -14.13 5.03
CA TYR A 97 0.59 -14.15 4.10
C TYR A 97 0.40 -12.80 3.38
N TYR A 98 0.50 -11.67 4.09
CA TYR A 98 0.37 -10.35 3.49
C TYR A 98 1.51 -10.02 2.54
N LYS A 99 2.73 -10.50 2.82
CA LYS A 99 3.86 -10.36 1.92
C LYS A 99 3.61 -11.08 0.59
N ASP A 100 3.16 -12.33 0.64
CA ASP A 100 2.82 -13.09 -0.57
C ASP A 100 1.72 -12.38 -1.38
N ARG A 101 0.66 -11.94 -0.70
CA ARG A 101 -0.43 -11.19 -1.34
C ARG A 101 0.04 -9.88 -1.95
N SER A 102 0.91 -9.16 -1.26
CA SER A 102 1.37 -7.85 -1.73
C SER A 102 2.06 -7.92 -3.09
N ALA A 103 2.87 -8.96 -3.32
CA ALA A 103 3.55 -9.17 -4.59
C ALA A 103 2.58 -9.44 -5.75
N GLU A 104 1.44 -10.05 -5.46
CA GLU A 104 0.41 -10.38 -6.45
C GLU A 104 -0.41 -9.13 -6.83
N VAL A 105 -0.93 -8.41 -5.83
CA VAL A 105 -2.03 -7.45 -6.04
C VAL A 105 -1.65 -5.98 -5.85
N CYS A 106 -0.57 -5.70 -5.12
CA CYS A 106 -0.24 -4.32 -4.77
C CYS A 106 0.63 -3.65 -5.84
N PRO A 107 0.43 -2.33 -6.08
CA PRO A 107 1.38 -1.54 -6.84
C PRO A 107 2.69 -1.34 -6.04
N ASN A 108 3.79 -1.07 -6.73
CA ASN A 108 5.12 -0.90 -6.14
C ASN A 108 5.17 0.28 -5.17
N ASN A 109 4.42 1.36 -5.44
CA ASN A 109 4.36 2.52 -4.56
C ASN A 109 3.51 2.31 -3.29
N ALA A 110 2.81 1.18 -3.17
CA ALA A 110 1.97 0.85 -2.02
C ALA A 110 2.08 -0.63 -1.68
N SER A 111 3.25 -1.11 -1.28
CA SER A 111 3.52 -2.55 -1.10
C SER A 111 2.91 -3.18 0.17
N ASN A 112 2.32 -2.42 1.08
CA ASN A 112 1.81 -2.98 2.34
C ASN A 112 0.35 -3.42 2.19
N TYR A 113 0.14 -4.70 1.90
CA TYR A 113 -1.18 -5.32 1.84
C TYR A 113 -1.85 -5.40 3.22
N TYR A 114 -3.16 -5.18 3.29
CA TYR A 114 -3.93 -5.38 4.51
C TYR A 114 -5.33 -5.94 4.24
N GLU A 115 -5.88 -6.64 5.24
CA GLU A 115 -7.29 -7.04 5.30
C GLU A 115 -7.95 -6.47 6.55
N GLY A 116 -8.86 -5.51 6.33
CA GLY A 116 -9.64 -4.85 7.36
C GLY A 116 -10.97 -5.54 7.69
N PRO A 117 -11.72 -4.99 8.65
CA PRO A 117 -13.07 -5.47 8.97
C PRO A 117 -14.01 -5.37 7.75
N ASN A 118 -15.07 -6.17 7.76
CA ASN A 118 -16.08 -6.24 6.69
C ASN A 118 -15.55 -6.69 5.31
N GLY A 119 -14.36 -7.31 5.29
CA GLY A 119 -13.73 -7.80 4.07
C GLY A 119 -13.13 -6.69 3.20
N ILE A 120 -12.84 -5.53 3.80
CA ILE A 120 -12.08 -4.47 3.12
C ILE A 120 -10.66 -4.98 2.92
N LYS A 121 -10.15 -4.88 1.70
CA LYS A 121 -8.79 -5.24 1.35
C LYS A 121 -8.15 -4.08 0.62
N GLY A 122 -6.85 -3.89 0.78
CA GLY A 122 -6.16 -2.80 0.11
C GLY A 122 -4.67 -2.89 0.28
N CYS A 123 -3.99 -1.90 -0.29
CA CYS A 123 -2.57 -1.73 -0.18
C CYS A 123 -2.22 -0.29 0.20
N SER A 124 -1.15 -0.10 0.96
CA SER A 124 -0.71 1.21 1.40
C SER A 124 0.81 1.36 1.30
N ALA A 125 1.27 2.58 1.04
CA ALA A 125 2.66 2.97 1.21
C ALA A 125 3.03 3.10 2.70
N GLU A 126 2.04 3.32 3.57
CA GLU A 126 2.27 3.49 5.00
C GLU A 126 2.48 2.15 5.72
N PRO A 127 3.24 2.14 6.82
CA PRO A 127 3.27 1.01 7.74
C PRO A 127 1.86 0.67 8.22
N LEU A 128 1.62 -0.63 8.41
CA LEU A 128 0.35 -1.10 8.95
C LEU A 128 0.25 -0.82 10.45
N ALA A 129 -0.97 -0.56 10.91
CA ALA A 129 -1.30 -0.48 12.31
C ALA A 129 -0.95 -1.78 13.05
N ILE A 130 -0.88 -1.73 14.38
CA ILE A 130 -0.50 -2.89 15.21
C ILE A 130 -1.46 -4.07 15.00
N ASP A 131 -2.74 -3.82 14.68
CA ASP A 131 -3.70 -4.89 14.40
C ASP A 131 -3.64 -5.44 12.97
N LEU A 132 -2.78 -4.87 12.11
CA LEU A 132 -2.59 -5.21 10.70
C LEU A 132 -3.85 -5.02 9.83
N LYS A 133 -4.86 -4.28 10.30
CA LYS A 133 -6.15 -4.10 9.59
C LYS A 133 -6.18 -2.90 8.63
N GLY A 134 -5.07 -2.19 8.51
CA GLY A 134 -4.94 -0.99 7.68
C GLY A 134 -3.68 -0.19 8.02
N PRO A 135 -3.45 0.94 7.33
CA PRO A 135 -2.31 1.81 7.59
C PRO A 135 -2.42 2.54 8.93
N VAL A 136 -1.28 2.90 9.52
CA VAL A 136 -1.21 3.70 10.76
C VAL A 136 -1.91 5.05 10.59
N ALA A 137 -1.71 5.71 9.44
CA ALA A 137 -2.28 7.01 9.14
C ALA A 137 -3.12 6.96 7.87
N LYS A 138 -4.45 6.89 8.04
CA LYS A 138 -5.40 7.00 6.92
C LYS A 138 -5.48 8.43 6.41
N GLY A 139 -5.55 8.59 5.09
CA GLY A 139 -5.68 9.92 4.48
C GLY A 139 -4.44 10.80 4.65
N SER A 140 -3.26 10.20 4.85
CA SER A 140 -1.98 10.90 4.97
C SER A 140 -1.51 11.53 3.64
N GLY A 141 -2.27 11.37 2.56
CA GLY A 141 -1.90 11.76 1.19
C GLY A 141 -0.87 10.83 0.55
N LYS A 142 -0.43 9.80 1.27
CA LYS A 142 0.43 8.75 0.73
C LYS A 142 -0.38 7.77 -0.13
N PRO A 143 0.25 7.10 -1.10
CA PRO A 143 -0.44 6.14 -1.96
C PRO A 143 -1.17 5.06 -1.14
N GLU A 144 -2.46 4.92 -1.41
CA GLU A 144 -3.35 3.90 -0.86
C GLU A 144 -4.31 3.50 -1.97
N CYS A 145 -4.63 2.21 -2.05
CA CYS A 145 -5.59 1.67 -3.00
C CYS A 145 -6.41 0.55 -2.36
N LEU A 146 -7.58 0.28 -2.91
CA LEU A 146 -8.52 -0.73 -2.46
C LEU A 146 -8.59 -1.91 -3.43
N ILE A 147 -8.85 -3.09 -2.90
CA ILE A 147 -9.10 -4.31 -3.66
C ILE A 147 -10.56 -4.66 -3.47
N TYR A 148 -11.33 -4.49 -4.53
CA TYR A 148 -12.76 -4.72 -4.52
C TYR A 148 -13.11 -6.19 -4.67
N LYS A 149 -14.37 -6.54 -4.37
CA LYS A 149 -14.83 -7.93 -4.39
C LYS A 149 -15.02 -8.45 -5.81
N THR A 150 -15.46 -7.60 -6.72
CA THR A 150 -15.68 -7.97 -8.12
C THR A 150 -14.62 -7.38 -9.02
N GLU A 151 -14.33 -8.07 -10.11
CA GLU A 151 -13.41 -7.59 -11.14
C GLU A 151 -13.92 -6.28 -11.78
N GLU A 152 -15.23 -6.18 -12.01
CA GLU A 152 -15.87 -4.96 -12.53
C GLU A 152 -15.64 -3.75 -11.62
N GLU A 153 -15.77 -3.90 -10.30
CA GLU A 153 -15.45 -2.81 -9.36
C GLU A 153 -13.97 -2.44 -9.41
N ASN A 154 -13.08 -3.44 -9.48
CA ASN A 154 -11.65 -3.18 -9.63
C ASN A 154 -11.31 -2.47 -10.94
N GLN A 155 -12.06 -2.70 -12.01
CA GLN A 155 -11.85 -2.02 -13.29
C GLN A 155 -12.45 -0.61 -13.31
N THR A 156 -13.54 -0.37 -12.60
CA THR A 156 -14.30 0.90 -12.69
C THR A 156 -13.91 1.94 -11.62
N LYS A 157 -13.37 1.51 -10.48
CA LYS A 157 -12.99 2.39 -9.38
C LYS A 157 -11.57 2.95 -9.55
N MET A 158 -11.43 4.27 -9.49
CA MET A 158 -10.13 4.94 -9.64
C MET A 158 -9.14 4.54 -8.55
N ASP A 159 -9.60 4.35 -7.33
CA ASP A 159 -8.80 3.97 -6.17
C ASP A 159 -8.52 2.46 -6.11
N SER A 160 -8.78 1.70 -7.18
CA SER A 160 -8.50 0.26 -7.19
C SER A 160 -7.00 -0.03 -7.34
N CYS A 161 -6.50 -1.03 -6.62
CA CYS A 161 -5.11 -1.45 -6.76
C CYS A 161 -4.79 -1.98 -8.17
N LEU A 162 -5.78 -2.57 -8.85
CA LEU A 162 -5.66 -2.97 -10.25
C LEU A 162 -5.33 -1.78 -11.15
N ASN A 163 -6.09 -0.69 -11.06
CA ASN A 163 -5.91 0.50 -11.89
C ASN A 163 -4.62 1.25 -11.55
N HIS A 164 -4.25 1.29 -10.26
CA HIS A 164 -2.96 1.83 -9.84
C HIS A 164 -1.77 1.02 -10.38
N LYS A 165 -1.87 -0.32 -10.39
CA LYS A 165 -0.85 -1.19 -10.97
C LYS A 165 -0.73 -1.00 -12.48
N LEU A 166 -1.87 -0.96 -13.19
CA LEU A 166 -1.90 -0.63 -14.62
C LEU A 166 -1.25 0.73 -14.91
N LEU A 167 -1.51 1.75 -14.08
CA LEU A 167 -0.86 3.06 -14.19
C LEU A 167 0.66 2.95 -14.01
N GLU A 168 1.13 2.17 -13.03
CA GLU A 168 2.56 1.97 -12.79
C GLU A 168 3.27 1.22 -13.92
N ASP A 169 2.62 0.24 -14.52
CA ASP A 169 3.18 -0.58 -15.60
C ASP A 169 3.36 0.20 -16.92
N VAL A 170 2.73 1.37 -17.05
CA VAL A 170 2.92 2.24 -18.22
C VAL A 170 4.34 2.77 -18.30
N ASP A 171 5.00 2.41 -19.41
CA ASP A 171 6.27 2.97 -19.85
C ASP A 171 6.11 4.44 -20.25
N CYS A 172 6.69 5.33 -19.44
CA CYS A 172 6.60 6.77 -19.62
C CYS A 172 7.80 7.25 -20.45
N ARG A 173 7.58 7.59 -21.73
CA ARG A 173 8.62 8.03 -22.65
C ARG A 173 8.57 9.53 -22.91
N GLY A 174 9.72 10.12 -23.23
CA GLY A 174 9.86 11.56 -23.51
C GLY A 174 10.27 12.38 -22.28
N VAL A 175 10.35 13.70 -22.47
CA VAL A 175 10.79 14.62 -21.41
C VAL A 175 9.58 15.07 -20.58
N ASN A 176 9.74 15.21 -19.26
CA ASN A 176 8.66 15.58 -18.33
C ASN A 176 7.42 14.68 -18.48
N CYS A 177 7.65 13.38 -18.67
CA CYS A 177 6.57 12.42 -18.82
C CYS A 177 5.81 12.26 -17.49
N VAL A 178 4.51 12.50 -17.52
CA VAL A 178 3.59 12.36 -16.39
C VAL A 178 2.48 11.43 -16.80
N LYS A 179 2.10 10.53 -15.89
CA LYS A 179 0.98 9.61 -16.08
C LYS A 179 -0.05 9.82 -14.99
N SER A 180 -1.32 9.74 -15.37
CA SER A 180 -2.45 9.94 -14.48
C SER A 180 -3.65 9.11 -14.92
N MET A 181 -4.52 8.73 -13.99
CA MET A 181 -5.84 8.22 -14.34
C MET A 181 -6.78 9.36 -14.70
N SER A 182 -7.60 9.16 -15.72
CA SER A 182 -8.57 10.13 -16.24
C SER A 182 -9.93 9.46 -16.44
N ILE A 183 -10.99 10.13 -16.02
CA ILE A 183 -12.37 9.71 -16.31
C ILE A 183 -12.82 10.46 -17.55
N VAL A 184 -13.08 9.72 -18.62
CA VAL A 184 -13.67 10.27 -19.85
C VAL A 184 -15.20 10.20 -19.75
N PRO A 185 -15.94 11.21 -20.23
CA PRO A 185 -17.39 11.18 -20.24
C PRO A 185 -17.93 9.88 -20.87
N ASN A 186 -18.95 9.31 -20.23
CA ASN A 186 -19.58 8.05 -20.63
C ASN A 186 -18.67 6.81 -20.59
N SER A 187 -17.49 6.90 -19.95
CA SER A 187 -16.66 5.73 -19.65
C SER A 187 -16.93 5.23 -18.23
N PRO A 188 -17.34 3.97 -18.03
CA PRO A 188 -17.39 3.36 -16.71
C PRO A 188 -15.98 3.01 -16.19
N VAL A 189 -15.00 2.88 -17.08
CA VAL A 189 -13.61 2.54 -16.74
C VAL A 189 -12.70 3.78 -16.81
N PRO A 190 -11.79 3.98 -15.84
CA PRO A 190 -10.79 5.03 -15.93
C PRO A 190 -9.78 4.68 -17.03
N LEU A 191 -9.28 5.71 -17.70
CA LEU A 191 -8.23 5.60 -18.71
C LEU A 191 -6.91 6.07 -18.13
N VAL A 192 -5.80 5.47 -18.57
CA VAL A 192 -4.48 5.99 -18.23
C VAL A 192 -4.04 6.99 -19.29
N LEU A 193 -3.99 8.26 -18.88
CA LEU A 193 -3.50 9.39 -19.64
C LEU A 193 -2.00 9.55 -19.39
N VAL A 194 -1.24 9.63 -20.48
CA VAL A 194 0.18 9.98 -20.48
C VAL A 194 0.35 11.32 -21.14
N GLN A 195 1.09 12.21 -20.48
CA GLN A 195 1.45 13.53 -20.98
C GLN A 195 2.97 13.61 -21.03
N PHE A 196 3.53 14.05 -22.15
CA PHE A 196 4.98 14.13 -22.32
C PHE A 196 5.35 15.30 -23.21
N THR A 197 6.63 15.69 -23.17
CA THR A 197 7.22 16.67 -24.07
C THR A 197 8.13 15.95 -25.06
N ASP A 198 7.98 16.23 -26.35
CA ASP A 198 8.89 15.76 -27.38
C ASP A 198 10.23 16.51 -27.33
N GLN A 199 11.13 16.20 -28.26
CA GLN A 199 12.46 16.79 -28.30
C GLN A 199 12.49 18.24 -28.79
N ASP A 200 11.44 18.67 -29.49
CA ASP A 200 11.25 20.03 -30.00
C ASP A 200 10.55 20.94 -28.98
N GLY A 201 10.20 20.41 -27.80
CA GLY A 201 9.49 21.12 -26.75
C GLY A 201 7.96 21.09 -26.89
N GLY A 202 7.43 20.34 -27.86
CA GLY A 202 6.00 20.13 -28.07
C GLY A 202 5.40 19.24 -26.98
N ARG A 203 4.30 19.69 -26.36
CA ARG A 203 3.56 18.92 -25.36
C ARG A 203 2.52 18.04 -26.04
N HIS A 204 2.51 16.77 -25.68
CA HIS A 204 1.60 15.76 -26.20
C HIS A 204 0.83 15.08 -25.07
N SER A 205 -0.31 14.51 -25.41
CA SER A 205 -1.11 13.70 -24.51
C SER A 205 -1.69 12.51 -25.27
N CYS A 206 -1.65 11.35 -24.66
CA CYS A 206 -2.15 10.11 -25.25
C CYS A 206 -2.76 9.21 -24.17
N TYR A 207 -3.61 8.30 -24.59
CA TYR A 207 -4.14 7.24 -23.74
C TYR A 207 -3.46 5.93 -24.08
N THR A 208 -3.23 5.11 -23.07
CA THR A 208 -2.66 3.78 -23.29
C THR A 208 -3.63 2.89 -24.07
N ASP A 209 -3.06 2.08 -24.95
CA ASP A 209 -3.79 1.19 -25.85
C ASP A 209 -4.71 0.22 -25.07
N ASP A 210 -4.22 -0.35 -23.95
CA ASP A 210 -4.96 -1.31 -23.13
C ASP A 210 -6.19 -0.68 -22.48
N THR A 211 -6.02 0.45 -21.79
CA THR A 211 -7.16 1.12 -21.13
C THR A 211 -8.16 1.64 -22.15
N TYR A 212 -7.70 2.11 -23.30
CA TYR A 212 -8.57 2.52 -24.40
C TYR A 212 -9.34 1.35 -25.01
N ALA A 213 -8.73 0.17 -25.13
CA ALA A 213 -9.42 -1.04 -25.58
C ALA A 213 -10.52 -1.45 -24.59
N SER A 214 -10.25 -1.41 -23.28
CA SER A 214 -11.26 -1.66 -22.23
C SER A 214 -12.41 -0.65 -22.29
N HIS A 215 -12.10 0.63 -22.51
CA HIS A 215 -13.12 1.66 -22.72
C HIS A 215 -13.99 1.36 -23.94
N LYS A 216 -13.39 1.06 -25.10
CA LYS A 216 -14.15 0.67 -26.30
C LYS A 216 -15.02 -0.55 -26.08
N ALA A 217 -14.53 -1.55 -25.33
CA ALA A 217 -15.31 -2.73 -24.99
C ALA A 217 -16.54 -2.35 -24.14
N SER A 218 -16.39 -1.43 -23.19
CA SER A 218 -17.49 -0.91 -22.36
C SER A 218 -18.50 -0.03 -23.13
N LEU A 219 -18.09 0.58 -24.24
CA LEU A 219 -18.98 1.39 -25.08
C LEU A 219 -19.87 0.54 -26.00
N LYS A 220 -19.46 -0.67 -26.39
CA LYS A 220 -20.29 -1.54 -27.27
C LYS A 220 -21.64 -1.91 -26.65
N THR A 221 -21.81 -1.70 -25.35
CA THR A 221 -23.08 -1.84 -24.62
C THR A 221 -23.93 -0.56 -24.58
N SER A 222 -23.41 0.61 -24.98
CA SER A 222 -24.12 1.89 -25.00
C SER A 222 -24.09 2.50 -26.39
N ALA A 223 -25.22 2.42 -27.09
CA ALA A 223 -25.37 2.99 -28.44
C ALA A 223 -25.13 4.52 -28.42
N THR A 224 -24.41 5.00 -29.44
CA THR A 224 -24.10 6.41 -29.75
C THR A 224 -23.10 7.13 -28.84
N VAL A 225 -21.80 7.00 -29.14
CA VAL A 225 -20.77 7.94 -28.67
C VAL A 225 -20.09 8.59 -29.87
N SER A 226 -19.99 9.92 -29.82
CA SER A 226 -19.29 10.76 -30.79
C SER A 226 -17.80 10.38 -30.83
N GLU A 227 -17.34 9.97 -32.02
CA GLU A 227 -15.96 9.56 -32.28
C GLU A 227 -15.04 10.77 -32.43
N ASN A 228 -14.71 11.44 -31.32
CA ASN A 228 -13.45 12.17 -31.29
C ASN A 228 -12.34 11.14 -31.07
N PRO A 229 -11.46 10.90 -32.05
CA PRO A 229 -10.45 9.86 -31.91
C PRO A 229 -9.47 10.25 -30.81
N LEU A 230 -9.56 9.56 -29.67
CA LEU A 230 -8.56 9.67 -28.62
C LEU A 230 -7.21 9.19 -29.19
N GLN A 231 -6.15 9.97 -28.96
CA GLN A 231 -4.82 9.64 -29.44
C GLN A 231 -4.20 8.52 -28.60
N LEU A 232 -3.75 7.45 -29.25
CA LEU A 232 -3.09 6.31 -28.58
C LEU A 232 -1.61 6.55 -28.35
N CYS A 233 -1.07 6.02 -27.25
CA CYS A 233 0.35 6.20 -26.92
C CYS A 233 1.29 5.47 -27.87
N SER A 234 0.92 4.28 -28.36
CA SER A 234 1.67 3.58 -29.41
C SER A 234 1.92 4.47 -30.64
N MET A 235 0.86 5.14 -31.12
CA MET A 235 0.92 6.06 -32.26
C MET A 235 1.64 7.37 -31.92
N ALA A 236 1.44 7.90 -30.71
CA ALA A 236 2.08 9.14 -30.28
C ALA A 236 3.60 8.98 -30.17
N TYR A 237 4.07 7.91 -29.54
CA TYR A 237 5.50 7.65 -29.39
C TYR A 237 6.19 7.42 -30.74
N ALA A 238 5.61 6.58 -31.61
CA ALA A 238 6.13 6.38 -32.96
C ALA A 238 6.21 7.70 -33.76
N LYS A 239 5.23 8.58 -33.58
CA LYS A 239 5.17 9.85 -34.31
C LYS A 239 6.15 10.90 -33.80
N PHE A 240 6.38 10.99 -32.48
CA PHE A 240 7.05 12.14 -31.86
C PHE A 240 8.39 11.81 -31.18
N LEU A 241 8.64 10.55 -30.82
CA LEU A 241 9.85 10.16 -30.09
C LEU A 241 10.79 9.33 -30.96
N ASP A 242 10.26 8.46 -31.81
CA ASP A 242 11.06 7.52 -32.61
C ASP A 242 11.60 8.12 -33.92
N ARG A 243 11.38 9.42 -34.18
CA ARG A 243 11.92 10.10 -35.38
C ARG A 243 13.43 10.37 -35.35
N LYS A 244 14.13 10.03 -34.27
CA LYS A 244 15.60 10.06 -34.25
C LYS A 244 16.13 8.83 -34.99
N GLU A 245 16.12 8.83 -36.33
CA GLU A 245 17.04 8.05 -37.20
C GLU A 245 16.73 8.17 -38.72
N VAL A 246 16.41 9.36 -39.23
CA VAL A 246 16.52 9.63 -40.69
C VAL A 246 17.21 10.95 -40.93
#